data_AF-A0AAU9K0F4-F1
#
_entry.id   AF-A0AAU9K0F4-F1
#
_cell.length_a   1.000
_cell.length_b   1.000
_cell.length_c   1.000
_cell.angle_alpha   90.00
_cell.angle_beta   90.00
_cell.angle_gamma   90.00
#
_symmetry.space_group_name_H-M   'P 1'
#
loop_
_entity.id
_entity.type
_entity.pdbx_description
1 polymer ?
#
loop_
_entity_poly.entity_id
_entity_poly.type
_entity_poly.pdbx_seq_one_letter_code
_entity_poly.pdbx_strand_id
1 'polypeptide(L)'
;MRLIYQAPDEGVKAILLALKWTGLTVQKRADNAFIVTLQIDAQDNVGNTIEVMGELSIMRYIMEQSPFAGSSNLHLEEWIIYRLKQLASECPKAAIKTNKELIAAVRHLEQSLNGDFIGGSHPGVADFLSFSYLLQFFVGNPWTVKTFPLLAESYAKLSETFGNVLEELGEKAQILKIKKKQENTEPNQNS
;
A
#
# COMPACT_ATOMS: atom_id res chain seq x y z
N MET A 1 -9.67 -0.73 19.81
CA MET A 1 -8.58 -1.53 19.21
C MET A 1 -7.25 -0.84 19.45
N ARG A 2 -6.15 -1.60 19.56
CA ARG A 2 -4.80 -1.08 19.74
C ARG A 2 -3.82 -1.75 18.79
N LEU A 3 -3.09 -0.95 18.01
CA LEU A 3 -2.00 -1.40 17.15
C LEU A 3 -0.67 -1.24 17.88
N ILE A 4 0.04 -2.34 18.06
CA ILE A 4 1.32 -2.43 18.76
C ILE A 4 2.40 -2.80 17.74
N TYR A 5 3.48 -2.02 17.69
CA TYR A 5 4.60 -2.24 16.78
C TYR A 5 5.91 -1.68 17.36
N GLN A 6 7.06 -2.20 16.93
CA GLN A 6 8.37 -1.72 17.38
C GLN A 6 8.81 -0.44 16.66
N ALA A 7 8.76 -0.45 15.33
CA ALA A 7 9.13 0.68 14.49
C ALA A 7 8.18 0.74 13.28
N PRO A 8 7.93 1.92 12.70
CA PRO A 8 7.08 2.06 11.52
C PRO A 8 7.86 1.63 10.27
N ASP A 9 8.05 0.33 10.07
CA ASP A 9 8.53 -0.18 8.78
C ASP A 9 7.45 -0.07 7.70
N GLU A 10 7.77 -0.47 6.46
CA GLU A 10 6.81 -0.37 5.36
C GLU A 10 5.56 -1.25 5.54
N GLY A 11 5.64 -2.34 6.29
CA GLY A 11 4.49 -3.18 6.63
C GLY A 11 3.55 -2.48 7.61
N VAL A 12 4.11 -1.88 8.66
CA VAL A 12 3.36 -1.06 9.62
C VAL A 12 2.77 0.17 8.92
N LYS A 13 3.52 0.81 8.02
CA LYS A 13 3.02 1.95 7.23
C LYS A 13 1.85 1.54 6.32
N ALA A 14 1.85 0.34 5.74
CA ALA A 14 0.72 -0.20 4.99
C ALA A 14 -0.52 -0.36 5.89
N ILE A 15 -0.36 -0.91 7.10
CA ILE A 15 -1.44 -1.03 8.09
C ILE A 15 -2.00 0.34 8.45
N LEU A 16 -1.13 1.31 8.75
CA LEU A 16 -1.54 2.66 9.12
C LEU A 16 -2.28 3.36 7.97
N LEU A 17 -1.84 3.14 6.73
CA LEU A 17 -2.54 3.60 5.53
C LEU A 17 -3.94 2.99 5.43
N ALA A 18 -4.07 1.68 5.59
CA ALA A 18 -5.36 1.00 5.54
C ALA A 18 -6.32 1.48 6.65
N LEU A 19 -5.83 1.65 7.88
CA LEU A 19 -6.60 2.21 8.99
C LEU A 19 -7.10 3.62 8.68
N LYS A 20 -6.22 4.48 8.16
CA LYS A 20 -6.57 5.84 7.77
C LYS A 20 -7.60 5.86 6.64
N TRP A 21 -7.43 4.99 5.64
CA TRP A 21 -8.32 4.86 4.49
C TRP A 21 -9.72 4.39 4.89
N THR A 22 -9.79 3.39 5.77
CA THR A 22 -11.06 2.80 6.23
C THR A 22 -11.76 3.63 7.32
N GLY A 23 -11.06 4.61 7.91
CA GLY A 23 -11.56 5.40 9.03
C GLY A 23 -11.58 4.64 10.37
N LEU A 24 -11.02 3.43 10.42
CA LEU A 24 -10.92 2.67 11.66
C LEU A 24 -9.95 3.35 12.62
N THR A 25 -10.47 3.71 13.79
CA THR A 25 -9.68 4.37 14.83
C THR A 25 -9.03 3.33 15.73
N VAL A 26 -7.70 3.42 15.88
CA VAL A 26 -6.93 2.57 16.78
C VAL A 26 -5.99 3.40 17.64
N GLN A 27 -5.73 2.94 18.86
CA GLN A 27 -4.64 3.46 19.65
C GLN A 27 -3.32 2.91 19.10
N LYS A 28 -2.39 3.80 18.74
CA LYS A 28 -1.05 3.42 18.27
C LYS A 28 -0.11 3.34 19.46
N ARG A 29 0.61 2.23 19.62
CA ARG A 29 1.57 2.03 20.71
C ARG A 29 2.88 1.49 20.16
N ALA A 30 3.90 2.35 20.16
CA ALA A 30 5.27 1.91 19.92
C ALA A 30 5.76 1.17 21.18
N ASP A 31 6.00 -0.14 21.07
CA ASP A 31 6.45 -1.00 22.17
C ASP A 31 7.44 -2.04 21.62
N ASN A 32 8.19 -2.74 22.49
CA ASN A 32 9.13 -3.79 22.07
C ASN A 32 8.40 -5.07 21.61
N ALA A 33 7.57 -4.96 20.57
CA ALA A 33 6.86 -6.05 19.93
C ALA A 33 7.70 -6.63 18.78
N PHE A 34 8.02 -7.91 18.84
CA PHE A 34 8.74 -8.62 17.77
C PHE A 34 7.95 -8.73 16.47
N ILE A 35 6.61 -8.71 16.57
CA ILE A 35 5.68 -8.81 15.46
C ILE A 35 4.62 -7.71 15.68
N VAL A 36 4.22 -7.05 14.60
CA VAL A 36 3.10 -6.10 14.67
C VAL A 36 1.82 -6.85 15.08
N THR A 37 1.13 -6.32 16.08
CA THR A 37 -0.06 -6.93 16.69
C THR A 37 -1.20 -5.94 16.78
N LEU A 38 -2.39 -6.36 16.36
CA LEU A 38 -3.63 -5.65 16.60
C LEU A 38 -4.40 -6.36 17.72
N GLN A 39 -4.49 -5.70 18.87
CA GLN A 39 -5.43 -6.07 19.94
C GLN A 39 -6.82 -5.57 19.55
N ILE A 40 -7.75 -6.50 19.32
CA ILE A 40 -9.13 -6.16 18.97
C ILE A 40 -9.98 -6.03 20.26
N ASP A 41 -11.09 -5.30 20.18
CA ASP A 41 -11.97 -5.07 21.35
C ASP A 41 -12.91 -6.26 21.58
N ALA A 42 -12.34 -7.47 21.62
CA ALA A 42 -13.03 -8.72 21.87
C ALA A 42 -12.22 -9.55 22.87
N GLN A 43 -12.93 -10.41 23.60
CA GLN A 43 -12.35 -11.35 24.55
C GLN A 43 -12.72 -12.78 24.18
N ASP A 44 -11.82 -13.71 24.48
CA ASP A 44 -12.12 -15.14 24.42
C ASP A 44 -13.04 -15.55 25.59
N ASN A 45 -13.43 -16.83 25.61
CA ASN A 45 -14.34 -17.38 26.62
C ASN A 45 -13.76 -17.39 28.05
N VAL A 46 -12.47 -17.06 28.23
CA VAL A 46 -11.81 -16.99 29.54
C VAL A 46 -11.37 -15.57 29.90
N GLY A 47 -11.77 -14.56 29.11
CA GLY A 47 -11.56 -13.15 29.37
C GLY A 47 -10.24 -12.57 28.85
N ASN A 48 -9.46 -13.32 28.06
CA ASN A 48 -8.25 -12.78 27.43
C ASN A 48 -8.61 -11.92 26.22
N THR A 49 -7.87 -10.84 26.00
CA THR A 49 -7.96 -10.03 24.79
C THR A 49 -7.60 -10.86 23.55
N ILE A 50 -8.36 -10.70 22.47
CA ILE A 50 -8.04 -11.34 21.18
C ILE A 50 -7.01 -10.50 20.42
N GLU A 51 -6.00 -11.17 19.86
CA GLU A 51 -4.90 -10.55 19.12
C GLU A 51 -4.83 -11.09 17.69
N VAL A 52 -4.66 -10.19 16.73
CA VAL A 52 -4.35 -10.51 15.33
C VAL A 52 -2.90 -10.12 15.09
N MET A 53 -2.07 -11.07 14.66
CA MET A 53 -0.63 -10.87 14.52
C MET A 53 -0.17 -10.97 13.07
N GLY A 54 0.82 -10.14 12.72
CA GLY A 54 1.44 -10.13 11.41
C GLY A 54 0.72 -9.23 10.40
N GLU A 55 1.50 -8.63 9.51
CA GLU A 55 1.02 -7.59 8.59
C GLU A 55 -0.13 -8.07 7.70
N LEU A 56 -0.05 -9.28 7.14
CA LEU A 56 -1.10 -9.82 6.28
C LEU A 56 -2.42 -10.04 7.02
N SER A 57 -2.37 -10.70 8.18
CA SER A 57 -3.56 -11.02 8.98
C SER A 57 -4.27 -9.75 9.45
N ILE A 58 -3.49 -8.75 9.92
CA ILE A 58 -4.00 -7.46 10.37
C ILE A 58 -4.65 -6.71 9.20
N MET A 59 -3.98 -6.67 8.04
CA MET A 59 -4.51 -6.03 6.84
C MET A 59 -5.83 -6.65 6.39
N ARG A 60 -5.91 -7.98 6.33
CA ARG A 60 -7.16 -8.68 5.97
C ARG A 60 -8.27 -8.39 6.96
N TYR A 61 -7.97 -8.43 8.27
CA TYR A 61 -8.94 -8.06 9.30
C TYR A 61 -9.47 -6.63 9.11
N ILE A 62 -8.59 -5.65 8.91
CA ILE A 62 -8.98 -4.24 8.66
C ILE A 62 -9.90 -4.14 7.45
N MET A 63 -9.57 -4.82 6.36
CA MET A 63 -10.37 -4.78 5.14
C MET A 63 -11.73 -5.45 5.32
N GLU A 64 -11.83 -6.54 6.08
CA GLU A 64 -13.10 -7.19 6.41
C GLU A 64 -14.03 -6.28 7.22
N GLN A 65 -13.50 -5.32 7.99
CA GLN A 65 -14.29 -4.33 8.70
C GLN A 65 -14.73 -3.14 7.84
N SER A 66 -14.22 -3.03 6.60
CA SER A 66 -14.45 -1.86 5.74
C SER A 66 -15.65 -2.07 4.81
N PRO A 67 -16.58 -1.10 4.70
CA PRO A 67 -17.63 -1.13 3.69
C PRO A 67 -17.11 -0.90 2.26
N PHE A 68 -15.85 -0.47 2.12
CA PHE A 68 -15.19 -0.20 0.83
C PHE A 68 -14.05 -1.19 0.57
N ALA A 69 -14.21 -2.43 1.02
CA ALA A 69 -13.18 -3.44 0.82
C ALA A 69 -12.94 -3.71 -0.68
N GLY A 70 -11.71 -3.51 -1.12
CA GLY A 70 -11.25 -3.98 -2.43
C GLY A 70 -11.23 -5.51 -2.52
N SER A 71 -10.94 -6.01 -3.72
CA SER A 71 -10.87 -7.45 -3.97
C SER A 71 -9.82 -8.13 -3.11
N SER A 72 -10.15 -9.29 -2.54
CA SER A 72 -9.19 -10.15 -1.84
C SER A 72 -8.67 -11.25 -2.75
N ASN A 73 -7.36 -11.46 -2.71
CA ASN A 73 -6.68 -12.54 -3.39
C ASN A 73 -5.51 -13.01 -2.53
N LEU A 74 -5.75 -14.02 -1.68
CA LEU A 74 -4.76 -14.50 -0.72
C LEU A 74 -3.43 -14.88 -1.39
N HIS A 75 -3.47 -15.54 -2.55
CA HIS A 75 -2.25 -15.94 -3.26
C HIS A 75 -1.40 -14.74 -3.71
N LEU A 76 -2.04 -13.69 -4.22
CA LEU A 76 -1.34 -12.46 -4.59
C LEU A 76 -0.80 -11.73 -3.35
N GLU A 77 -1.60 -11.66 -2.29
CA GLU A 77 -1.22 -11.01 -1.03
C GLU A 77 -0.01 -11.71 -0.38
N GLU A 78 -0.02 -13.04 -0.30
CA GLU A 78 1.12 -13.85 0.17
C GLU A 78 2.35 -13.65 -0.72
N TRP A 79 2.18 -13.64 -2.04
CA TRP A 79 3.28 -13.38 -2.96
C TRP A 79 3.88 -11.97 -2.74
N ILE A 80 3.05 -10.96 -2.45
CA ILE A 80 3.53 -9.61 -2.12
C ILE A 80 4.40 -9.65 -0.85
N ILE A 81 3.93 -10.30 0.21
CA ILE A 81 4.65 -10.39 1.49
C ILE A 81 5.95 -11.17 1.37
N TYR A 82 5.93 -12.34 0.73
CA TYR A 82 7.07 -13.26 0.74
C TYR A 82 8.04 -13.04 -0.42
N ARG A 83 7.61 -12.39 -1.52
CA ARG A 83 8.47 -12.18 -2.69
C ARG A 83 8.68 -10.71 -3.02
N LEU A 84 7.62 -9.93 -3.18
CA LEU A 84 7.76 -8.53 -3.58
C LEU A 84 8.50 -7.71 -2.53
N LYS A 85 8.14 -7.86 -1.25
CA LYS A 85 8.78 -7.16 -0.12
C LYS A 85 10.29 -7.38 -0.13
N GLN A 86 10.73 -8.64 -0.29
CA GLN A 86 12.14 -8.99 -0.36
C GLN A 86 12.82 -8.29 -1.55
N LEU A 87 12.27 -8.43 -2.77
CA LEU A 87 12.82 -7.82 -3.98
C LEU A 87 12.94 -6.30 -3.86
N ALA A 88 11.94 -5.65 -3.26
CA ALA A 88 11.95 -4.21 -3.03
C ALA A 88 13.01 -3.80 -2.00
N SER A 89 13.17 -4.57 -0.92
CA SER A 89 14.13 -4.29 0.15
C SER A 89 15.59 -4.46 -0.28
N GLU A 90 15.85 -5.40 -1.20
CA GLU A 90 17.19 -5.72 -1.70
C GLU A 90 17.60 -4.83 -2.89
N CYS A 91 16.65 -4.08 -3.49
CA CYS A 91 16.92 -3.24 -4.65
C CYS A 91 17.18 -1.78 -4.26
N PRO A 92 18.39 -1.24 -4.47
CA PRO A 92 18.62 0.19 -4.33
C PRO A 92 17.72 0.99 -5.30
N LYS A 93 17.19 2.13 -4.84
CA LYS A 93 16.32 3.01 -5.65
C LYS A 93 16.91 3.36 -7.03
N ALA A 94 18.21 3.61 -7.09
CA ALA A 94 18.91 3.95 -8.33
C ALA A 94 19.02 2.78 -9.33
N ALA A 95 18.90 1.53 -8.85
CA ALA A 95 19.11 0.32 -9.62
C ALA A 95 17.82 -0.28 -10.21
N ILE A 96 16.64 0.32 -9.97
CA ILE A 96 15.38 -0.25 -10.45
C ILE A 96 15.37 -0.51 -11.96
N LYS A 97 15.99 0.36 -12.77
CA LYS A 97 16.00 0.24 -14.24
C LYS A 97 16.71 -1.00 -14.76
N THR A 98 17.62 -1.55 -13.97
CA THR A 98 18.44 -2.72 -14.34
C THR A 98 18.05 -3.97 -13.55
N ASN A 99 17.22 -3.85 -12.51
CA ASN A 99 16.71 -4.98 -11.74
C ASN A 99 15.55 -5.66 -12.47
N LYS A 100 15.86 -6.70 -13.25
CA LYS A 100 14.88 -7.44 -14.05
C LYS A 100 13.80 -8.12 -13.21
N GLU A 101 14.16 -8.62 -12.03
CA GLU A 101 13.21 -9.31 -11.14
C GLU A 101 12.18 -8.34 -10.57
N LEU A 102 12.64 -7.19 -10.07
CA LEU A 102 11.74 -6.16 -9.56
C LEU A 102 10.87 -5.58 -10.68
N ILE A 103 11.43 -5.33 -11.87
CA ILE A 103 10.65 -4.88 -13.04
C ILE A 103 9.55 -5.89 -13.39
N ALA A 104 9.87 -7.18 -13.39
CA ALA A 104 8.89 -8.23 -13.67
C ALA A 104 7.81 -8.29 -12.59
N ALA A 105 8.19 -8.16 -11.31
CA ALA A 105 7.27 -8.13 -10.18
C ALA A 105 6.31 -6.92 -10.26
N VAL A 106 6.82 -5.72 -10.55
CA VAL A 106 6.00 -4.52 -10.72
C VAL A 106 5.07 -4.65 -11.93
N ARG A 107 5.53 -5.27 -13.03
CA ARG A 107 4.67 -5.55 -14.19
C ARG A 107 3.55 -6.53 -13.87
N HIS A 108 3.82 -7.56 -13.07
CA HIS A 108 2.81 -8.52 -12.63
C HIS A 108 1.69 -7.83 -11.83
N LEU A 109 2.04 -6.90 -10.95
CA LEU A 109 1.07 -6.08 -10.22
C LEU A 109 0.26 -5.19 -11.16
N GLU A 110 0.91 -4.51 -12.10
CA GLU A 110 0.22 -3.64 -13.06
C GLU A 110 -0.79 -4.42 -13.91
N GLN A 111 -0.44 -5.64 -14.33
CA GLN A 111 -1.35 -6.54 -15.05
C GLN A 111 -2.52 -7.05 -14.20
N SER A 112 -2.42 -6.96 -12.87
CA SER A 112 -3.47 -7.35 -11.93
C SER A 112 -4.45 -6.21 -11.63
N LEU A 113 -4.22 -5.00 -12.17
CA LEU A 113 -5.17 -3.89 -12.07
C LEU A 113 -6.44 -4.21 -12.86
N ASN A 114 -7.58 -3.95 -12.23
CA ASN A 114 -8.88 -4.10 -12.86
C ASN A 114 -9.79 -2.95 -12.40
N GLY A 115 -9.82 -1.87 -13.18
CA GLY A 115 -10.42 -0.61 -12.78
C GLY A 115 -9.39 0.31 -12.14
N ASP A 116 -9.69 0.81 -10.95
CA ASP A 116 -8.90 1.85 -10.29
C ASP A 116 -7.75 1.30 -9.43
N PHE A 117 -7.86 0.03 -9.02
CA PHE A 117 -6.99 -0.65 -8.08
C PHE A 117 -6.78 -2.12 -8.50
N ILE A 118 -5.96 -2.85 -7.76
CA ILE A 118 -5.69 -4.27 -7.99
C ILE A 118 -6.99 -5.05 -7.77
N GLY A 119 -7.45 -5.70 -8.83
CA GLY A 119 -8.65 -6.53 -8.79
C GLY A 119 -10.00 -5.79 -8.68
N GLY A 120 -10.05 -4.45 -8.64
CA GLY A 120 -11.35 -3.75 -8.56
C GLY A 120 -11.32 -2.22 -8.49
N SER A 121 -12.48 -1.64 -8.12
CA SER A 121 -12.70 -0.19 -8.01
C SER A 121 -12.32 0.42 -6.66
N HIS A 122 -12.01 -0.41 -5.65
CA HIS A 122 -11.61 0.01 -4.31
C HIS A 122 -10.28 -0.64 -3.95
N PRO A 123 -9.41 0.01 -3.15
CA PRO A 123 -8.14 -0.58 -2.76
C PRO A 123 -8.35 -1.74 -1.79
N GLY A 124 -7.64 -2.84 -2.06
CA GLY A 124 -7.59 -4.02 -1.20
C GLY A 124 -6.25 -4.15 -0.49
N VAL A 125 -6.08 -5.30 0.19
CA VAL A 125 -4.84 -5.64 0.90
C VAL A 125 -3.63 -5.58 -0.04
N ALA A 126 -3.78 -6.09 -1.26
CA ALA A 126 -2.71 -6.09 -2.27
C ALA A 126 -2.23 -4.67 -2.61
N ASP A 127 -3.16 -3.71 -2.81
CA ASP A 127 -2.84 -2.33 -3.13
C ASP A 127 -2.01 -1.66 -2.03
N PHE A 128 -2.46 -1.76 -0.79
CA PHE A 128 -1.79 -1.11 0.34
C PHE A 128 -0.39 -1.67 0.59
N LEU A 129 -0.25 -3.00 0.58
CA LEU A 129 1.05 -3.65 0.78
C LEU A 129 2.01 -3.32 -0.36
N SER A 130 1.58 -3.51 -1.62
CA SER A 130 2.46 -3.26 -2.76
C SER A 130 2.81 -1.77 -2.88
N PHE A 131 1.87 -0.87 -2.57
CA PHE A 131 2.10 0.56 -2.52
C PHE A 131 3.20 0.91 -1.53
N SER A 132 3.09 0.47 -0.27
CA SER A 132 4.07 0.81 0.76
C SER A 132 5.47 0.28 0.44
N TYR A 133 5.58 -0.94 -0.11
CA TYR A 133 6.89 -1.49 -0.48
C TYR A 133 7.50 -0.81 -1.71
N LEU A 134 6.69 -0.30 -2.65
CA LEU A 134 7.16 0.19 -3.94
C LEU A 134 7.17 1.70 -4.11
N LEU A 135 6.50 2.48 -3.25
CA LEU A 135 6.32 3.93 -3.42
C LEU A 135 7.64 4.65 -3.67
N GLN A 136 8.69 4.27 -2.95
CA GLN A 136 10.02 4.86 -3.08
C GLN A 136 10.56 4.83 -4.51
N PHE A 137 10.17 3.86 -5.32
CA PHE A 137 10.63 3.71 -6.71
C PHE A 137 9.82 4.56 -7.70
N PHE A 138 8.63 5.01 -7.33
CA PHE A 138 7.76 5.86 -8.16
C PHE A 138 8.00 7.34 -7.85
N VAL A 139 8.15 7.70 -6.58
CA VAL A 139 8.31 9.11 -6.16
C VAL A 139 9.60 9.70 -6.71
N GLY A 140 9.44 10.76 -7.51
CA GLY A 140 10.55 11.47 -8.15
C GLY A 140 11.26 10.68 -9.26
N ASN A 141 10.66 9.59 -9.76
CA ASN A 141 11.24 8.76 -10.81
C ASN A 141 10.36 8.73 -12.07
N PRO A 142 10.59 9.64 -13.04
CA PRO A 142 9.80 9.70 -14.26
C PRO A 142 9.86 8.42 -15.10
N TRP A 143 10.94 7.66 -15.00
CA TRP A 143 11.07 6.42 -15.75
C TRP A 143 10.10 5.36 -15.23
N THR A 144 9.99 5.18 -13.90
CA THR A 144 9.06 4.21 -13.31
C THR A 144 7.63 4.57 -13.65
N VAL A 145 7.26 5.86 -13.50
CA VAL A 145 5.91 6.37 -13.83
C VAL A 145 5.59 6.16 -15.32
N LYS A 146 6.55 6.38 -16.23
CA LYS A 146 6.34 6.14 -17.66
C LYS A 146 6.27 4.65 -18.00
N THR A 147 6.99 3.80 -17.27
CA THR A 147 7.10 2.36 -17.55
C THR A 147 5.89 1.59 -17.01
N PHE A 148 5.34 2.03 -15.88
CA PHE A 148 4.19 1.43 -15.21
C PHE A 148 3.10 2.49 -14.94
N PRO A 149 2.51 3.07 -16.00
CA PRO A 149 1.60 4.20 -15.86
C PRO A 149 0.31 3.88 -15.11
N LEU A 150 -0.27 2.69 -15.31
CA LEU A 150 -1.55 2.34 -14.67
C LEU A 150 -1.35 2.13 -13.17
N LEU A 151 -0.24 1.47 -12.80
CA LEU A 151 0.09 1.28 -11.40
C LEU A 151 0.49 2.60 -10.72
N ALA A 152 1.19 3.48 -11.44
CA ALA A 152 1.47 4.82 -10.95
C ALA A 152 0.16 5.57 -10.65
N GLU A 153 -0.83 5.51 -11.55
CA GLU A 153 -2.13 6.16 -11.39
C GLU A 153 -2.90 5.62 -10.18
N SER A 154 -2.93 4.30 -9.98
CA SER A 154 -3.47 3.70 -8.77
C SER A 154 -2.74 4.22 -7.51
N TYR A 155 -1.41 4.20 -7.50
CA TYR A 155 -0.61 4.66 -6.37
C TYR A 155 -0.77 6.15 -6.07
N ALA A 156 -0.98 6.98 -7.08
CA ALA A 156 -1.23 8.40 -6.88
C ALA A 156 -2.48 8.63 -6.02
N LYS A 157 -3.52 7.80 -6.17
CA LYS A 157 -4.76 7.87 -5.37
C LYS A 157 -4.54 7.55 -3.89
N LEU A 158 -3.58 6.68 -3.58
CA LEU A 158 -3.22 6.32 -2.20
C LEU A 158 -2.25 7.33 -1.56
N SER A 159 -1.45 8.02 -2.37
CA SER A 159 -0.31 8.80 -1.90
C SER A 159 -0.66 10.03 -1.05
N GLU A 160 -1.85 10.59 -1.21
CA GLU A 160 -2.31 11.70 -0.36
C GLU A 160 -2.61 11.22 1.07
N THR A 161 -3.40 10.17 1.21
CA THR A 161 -3.66 9.53 2.51
C THR A 161 -2.37 9.05 3.16
N PHE A 162 -1.44 8.52 2.36
CA PHE A 162 -0.13 8.11 2.85
C PHE A 162 0.74 9.28 3.32
N GLY A 163 0.69 10.41 2.62
CA GLY A 163 1.35 11.65 3.05
C GLY A 163 0.96 12.03 4.48
N ASN A 164 -0.35 11.98 4.79
CA ASN A 164 -0.87 12.25 6.13
C ASN A 164 -0.35 11.22 7.17
N VAL A 165 -0.27 9.94 6.79
CA VAL A 165 0.28 8.88 7.66
C VAL A 165 1.75 9.17 7.99
N LEU A 166 2.56 9.56 7.00
CA LEU A 166 3.96 9.90 7.22
C LEU A 166 4.12 11.14 8.11
N GLU A 167 3.30 12.17 7.91
CA GLU A 167 3.31 13.37 8.75
C GLU A 167 2.96 13.04 10.22
N GLU A 168 1.97 12.18 10.47
CA GLU A 168 1.64 11.69 11.81
C GLU A 168 2.78 10.90 12.47
N LEU A 169 3.67 10.30 11.67
CA LEU A 169 4.86 9.60 12.14
C LEU A 169 6.08 10.53 12.29
N GLY A 170 5.96 11.81 11.95
CA GLY A 170 7.08 12.76 11.92
C GLY A 170 8.02 12.58 10.73
N GLU A 171 7.60 11.82 9.71
CA GLU A 171 8.33 11.64 8.46
C GLU A 171 7.92 12.66 7.40
N LYS A 172 8.79 12.90 6.43
CA LYS A 172 8.47 13.80 5.31
C LYS A 172 7.44 13.14 4.39
N ALA A 173 6.32 13.84 4.14
CA ALA A 173 5.30 13.40 3.19
C ALA A 173 5.88 13.04 1.81
N GLN A 174 5.46 11.89 1.30
CA GLN A 174 5.84 11.37 -0.02
C GLN A 174 4.59 11.25 -0.88
N ILE A 175 4.35 12.28 -1.70
CA ILE A 175 3.17 12.35 -2.57
C ILE A 175 3.59 12.09 -4.02
N LEU A 176 2.95 11.12 -4.67
CA LEU A 176 3.19 10.81 -6.07
C LEU A 176 2.34 11.72 -6.96
N LYS A 177 2.99 12.65 -7.66
CA LYS A 177 2.32 13.56 -8.60
C LYS A 177 2.47 13.07 -10.03
N ILE A 178 1.35 12.74 -10.67
CA ILE A 178 1.30 12.41 -12.10
C ILE A 178 0.86 13.65 -12.86
N LYS A 179 1.73 14.16 -13.74
CA LYS A 179 1.33 15.21 -14.68
C LYS A 179 0.41 14.57 -15.71
N LYS A 180 -0.90 14.83 -15.62
CA LYS A 180 -1.82 14.51 -16.73
C LYS A 180 -1.32 15.26 -17.96
N LYS A 181 -1.14 14.55 -19.08
CA LYS A 181 -1.00 15.21 -20.39
C LYS A 181 -2.28 16.01 -20.59
N GLN A 182 -2.16 17.32 -20.79
CA GLN A 182 -3.24 18.09 -21.40
C GLN A 182 -3.49 17.47 -22.77
N GLU A 183 -4.69 16.91 -22.97
CA GLU A 183 -5.18 16.65 -24.31
C GLU A 183 -5.35 18.01 -24.98
N ASN A 184 -4.45 18.34 -25.90
CA ASN A 184 -4.69 19.44 -26.84
C ASN A 184 -5.82 18.99 -27.78
N THR A 185 -7.07 19.22 -27.37
CA THR A 185 -8.15 19.43 -28.33
C THR A 185 -7.94 20.81 -28.96
N GLU A 186 -7.11 20.87 -30.00
CA GLU A 186 -7.24 21.93 -30.98
C GLU A 186 -8.56 21.71 -31.73
N PRO A 187 -9.48 22.70 -31.76
CA PRO A 187 -10.62 22.62 -32.66
C PRO A 187 -10.09 22.74 -34.08
N ASN A 188 -10.27 21.66 -34.85
CA ASN A 188 -9.94 21.61 -36.26
C ASN A 188 -10.82 22.65 -36.99
N GLN A 189 -10.26 23.83 -37.27
CA GLN A 189 -10.81 24.76 -38.24
C GLN A 189 -10.58 24.16 -39.62
N ASN A 190 -11.62 23.57 -40.21
CA ASN A 190 -11.87 23.54 -41.66
C ASN A 190 -13.16 22.76 -41.96
N SER A 191 -14.24 23.49 -42.21
CA SER A 191 -15.22 23.27 -43.30
C SER A 191 -16.19 24.42 -43.33
#